data_AF-A0A959VI62-F1
#
_entry.id   AF-A0A959VI62-F1
#
_cell.length_a   1.000
_cell.length_b   1.000
_cell.length_c   1.000
_cell.angle_alpha   90.00
_cell.angle_beta   90.00
_cell.angle_gamma   90.00
#
_symmetry.space_group_name_H-M   'P 1'
#
loop_
_entity.id
_entity.type
_entity.pdbx_description
1 polymer ?
#
loop_
_entity_poly.entity_id
_entity_poly.type
_entity_poly.pdbx_seq_one_letter_code
_entity_poly.pdbx_strand_id
1 'polypeptide(L)'
;MVFRTLILKVSGLPVIRNFVRNSKLVRPVVGRFIAGERLSQAMSTAESLADEGFLVSLDLLGENVASVEEAALAADAYIEVIEAIAKSHHCEKINISIKLTALGLDQGDEIAEANYRRLLEAAKPHSIFIRADMEGSPYTERTVEMVEKVHRDFPGLTGTVLQTYLYRTRDDLDRLVGQNIRLRWVKGAYLEPETVAFQDKAKVDEDYLELGKRLLVRARYPAIASHDEAIITQLKEFAESRDIPKHLFEWQMLYGIRRDLQGLLKEEGYNVRVYVPYGDAWYPYFSRRLAERPANVLFILRSLFKK
;
A
#
# COMPACT_ATOMS: atom_id res chain seq x y z
N MET A 1 -6.83 20.63 -5.67
CA MET A 1 -7.58 20.39 -4.40
C MET A 1 -9.10 20.31 -4.61
N VAL A 2 -9.76 21.30 -5.21
CA VAL A 2 -11.24 21.32 -5.39
C VAL A 2 -11.82 20.07 -6.06
N PHE A 3 -11.19 19.58 -7.14
CA PHE A 3 -11.64 18.37 -7.86
C PHE A 3 -11.56 17.09 -7.02
N ARG A 4 -10.46 16.88 -6.28
CA ARG A 4 -10.26 15.72 -5.38
C ARG A 4 -11.33 15.72 -4.29
N THR A 5 -11.52 16.87 -3.63
CA THR A 5 -12.52 17.03 -2.57
C THR A 5 -13.94 16.81 -3.08
N LEU A 6 -14.27 17.29 -4.28
CA LEU A 6 -15.57 17.09 -4.91
C LEU A 6 -15.83 15.61 -5.21
N ILE A 7 -14.87 14.90 -5.82
CA ILE A 7 -15.01 13.46 -6.11
C ILE A 7 -15.18 12.66 -4.83
N LEU A 8 -14.36 12.90 -3.82
CA LEU A 8 -14.44 12.17 -2.56
C LEU A 8 -15.81 12.39 -1.89
N LYS A 9 -16.30 13.65 -1.85
CA LYS A 9 -17.64 13.96 -1.32
C LYS A 9 -18.77 13.30 -2.11
N VAL A 10 -18.70 13.35 -3.44
CA VAL A 10 -19.72 12.76 -4.33
C VAL A 10 -19.71 11.23 -4.24
N SER A 11 -18.53 10.61 -4.22
CA SER A 11 -18.39 9.15 -4.01
C SER A 11 -18.89 8.70 -2.64
N GLY A 12 -18.88 9.57 -1.64
CA GLY A 12 -19.44 9.28 -0.33
C GLY A 12 -20.96 9.05 -0.33
N LEU A 13 -21.68 9.50 -1.36
CA LEU A 13 -23.15 9.43 -1.40
C LEU A 13 -23.66 7.99 -1.59
N PRO A 14 -24.58 7.49 -0.73
CA PRO A 14 -25.09 6.11 -0.81
C PRO A 14 -25.71 5.73 -2.16
N VAL A 15 -26.40 6.69 -2.80
CA VAL A 15 -27.03 6.48 -4.12
C VAL A 15 -25.98 6.21 -5.21
N ILE A 16 -24.88 6.96 -5.18
CA ILE A 16 -23.78 6.83 -6.15
C ILE A 16 -22.99 5.55 -5.87
N ARG A 17 -22.75 5.23 -4.59
CA ARG A 17 -22.15 3.96 -4.16
C ARG A 17 -22.93 2.75 -4.67
N ASN A 18 -24.24 2.73 -4.47
CA ASN A 18 -25.10 1.63 -4.88
C ASN A 18 -25.18 1.48 -6.40
N PHE A 19 -25.26 2.60 -7.13
CA PHE A 19 -25.22 2.59 -8.59
C PHE A 19 -23.91 1.99 -9.12
N VAL A 20 -22.77 2.45 -8.60
CA VAL A 20 -21.45 1.99 -9.06
C VAL A 20 -21.21 0.52 -8.72
N ARG A 21 -21.60 0.05 -7.53
CA ARG A 21 -21.46 -1.37 -7.15
C ARG A 21 -22.29 -2.32 -8.02
N ASN A 22 -23.49 -1.91 -8.39
CA ASN A 22 -24.44 -2.75 -9.14
C ASN A 22 -24.33 -2.60 -10.66
N SER A 23 -23.55 -1.63 -11.15
CA SER A 23 -23.42 -1.37 -12.58
C SER A 23 -22.48 -2.37 -13.26
N LYS A 24 -23.05 -3.18 -14.18
CA LYS A 24 -22.28 -4.08 -15.05
C LYS A 24 -21.31 -3.32 -15.98
N LEU A 25 -21.56 -2.03 -16.24
CA LEU A 25 -20.70 -1.17 -17.06
C LEU A 25 -19.43 -0.74 -16.33
N VAL A 26 -19.46 -0.67 -14.98
CA VAL A 26 -18.33 -0.21 -14.17
C VAL A 26 -17.41 -1.37 -13.75
N ARG A 27 -17.93 -2.61 -13.73
CA ARG A 27 -17.16 -3.82 -13.37
C ARG A 27 -15.85 -4.01 -14.17
N PRO A 28 -15.81 -3.86 -15.51
CA PRO A 28 -14.55 -4.00 -16.27
C PRO A 28 -13.51 -2.95 -15.89
N VAL A 29 -13.95 -1.74 -15.52
CA VAL A 29 -13.07 -0.66 -15.07
C VAL A 29 -12.52 -0.97 -13.68
N VAL A 30 -13.36 -1.47 -12.77
CA VAL A 30 -12.96 -1.87 -11.41
C VAL A 30 -11.92 -3.00 -11.47
N GLY A 31 -12.15 -4.00 -12.32
CA GLY A 31 -11.21 -5.12 -12.53
C GLY A 31 -9.83 -4.71 -13.07
N ARG A 32 -9.67 -3.48 -13.57
CA ARG A 32 -8.35 -2.95 -13.94
C ARG A 32 -7.48 -2.65 -12.72
N PHE A 33 -8.09 -2.29 -11.59
CA PHE A 33 -7.42 -1.79 -10.39
C PHE A 33 -7.54 -2.74 -9.18
N ILE A 34 -8.44 -3.74 -9.26
CA ILE A 34 -8.74 -4.70 -8.19
C ILE A 34 -8.74 -6.11 -8.80
N ALA A 35 -8.05 -7.05 -8.17
CA ALA A 35 -7.86 -8.41 -8.68
C ALA A 35 -9.13 -9.29 -8.62
N GLY A 36 -10.12 -8.88 -7.85
CA GLY A 36 -11.40 -9.57 -7.70
C GLY A 36 -11.96 -9.42 -6.30
N GLU A 37 -13.03 -10.14 -6.01
CA GLU A 37 -13.70 -10.15 -4.71
C GLU A 37 -13.22 -11.33 -3.84
N ARG A 38 -12.69 -12.39 -4.47
CA ARG A 38 -12.29 -13.63 -3.78
C ARG A 38 -10.77 -13.81 -3.73
N LEU A 39 -10.29 -14.47 -2.67
CA LEU A 39 -8.88 -14.82 -2.49
C LEU A 39 -8.30 -15.61 -3.67
N SER A 40 -9.05 -16.56 -4.24
CA SER A 40 -8.58 -17.33 -5.40
C SER A 40 -8.29 -16.47 -6.63
N GLN A 41 -9.03 -15.38 -6.84
CA GLN A 41 -8.79 -14.44 -7.94
C GLN A 41 -7.56 -13.56 -7.66
N ALA A 42 -7.38 -13.17 -6.40
CA ALA A 42 -6.21 -12.42 -5.95
C ALA A 42 -4.93 -13.26 -6.10
N MET A 43 -4.96 -14.53 -5.68
CA MET A 43 -3.85 -15.47 -5.84
C MET A 43 -3.52 -15.71 -7.30
N SER A 44 -4.52 -15.98 -8.16
CA SER A 44 -4.29 -16.14 -9.59
C SER A 44 -3.65 -14.89 -10.24
N THR A 45 -4.06 -13.69 -9.80
CA THR A 45 -3.44 -12.44 -10.26
C THR A 45 -2.01 -12.29 -9.74
N ALA A 46 -1.76 -12.62 -8.46
CA ALA A 46 -0.44 -12.55 -7.85
C ALA A 46 0.55 -13.52 -8.51
N GLU A 47 0.12 -14.75 -8.78
CA GLU A 47 0.94 -15.77 -9.44
C GLU A 47 1.26 -15.38 -10.88
N SER A 48 0.29 -14.88 -11.64
CA SER A 48 0.53 -14.35 -13.00
C SER A 48 1.57 -13.22 -13.00
N LEU A 49 1.48 -12.28 -12.07
CA LEU A 49 2.46 -11.20 -11.94
C LEU A 49 3.84 -11.74 -11.53
N ALA A 50 3.88 -12.75 -10.66
CA ALA A 50 5.11 -13.38 -10.22
C ALA A 50 5.80 -14.21 -11.32
N ASP A 51 5.02 -14.85 -12.19
CA ASP A 51 5.49 -15.51 -13.42
C ASP A 51 6.10 -14.49 -14.39
N GLU A 52 5.52 -13.29 -14.47
CA GLU A 52 6.08 -12.17 -15.24
C GLU A 52 7.33 -11.55 -14.58
N GLY A 53 7.75 -12.02 -13.40
CA GLY A 53 8.94 -11.55 -12.69
C GLY A 53 8.70 -10.35 -11.77
N PHE A 54 7.45 -9.99 -11.48
CA PHE A 54 7.14 -8.98 -10.48
C PHE A 54 7.13 -9.57 -9.06
N LEU A 55 7.40 -8.73 -8.08
CA LEU A 55 7.05 -8.98 -6.68
C LEU A 55 5.59 -8.56 -6.45
N VAL A 56 4.91 -9.11 -5.45
CA VAL A 56 3.49 -8.80 -5.21
C VAL A 56 3.23 -8.45 -3.74
N SER A 57 2.34 -7.49 -3.51
CA SER A 57 1.73 -7.22 -2.20
C SER A 57 0.23 -7.38 -2.30
N LEU A 58 -0.34 -8.42 -1.68
CA LEU A 58 -1.79 -8.57 -1.59
C LEU A 58 -2.35 -7.67 -0.49
N ASP A 59 -3.44 -6.97 -0.79
CA ASP A 59 -4.19 -6.14 0.16
C ASP A 59 -5.65 -6.59 0.17
N LEU A 60 -6.06 -7.24 1.28
CA LEU A 60 -7.47 -7.53 1.53
C LEU A 60 -8.15 -6.21 1.92
N LEU A 61 -9.08 -5.76 1.09
CA LEU A 61 -9.78 -4.50 1.26
C LEU A 61 -10.71 -4.56 2.48
N GLY A 62 -10.41 -3.70 3.46
CA GLY A 62 -11.14 -3.48 4.69
C GLY A 62 -10.35 -2.50 5.57
N GLU A 63 -11.04 -1.63 6.30
CA GLU A 63 -10.47 -0.70 7.27
C GLU A 63 -11.51 -0.40 8.35
N ASN A 64 -11.07 -0.04 9.57
CA ASN A 64 -11.93 0.35 10.70
C ASN A 64 -13.07 -0.63 11.02
N VAL A 65 -12.72 -1.81 11.54
CA VAL A 65 -13.71 -2.75 12.08
C VAL A 65 -14.48 -2.14 13.26
N ALA A 66 -15.73 -2.55 13.44
CA ALA A 66 -16.61 -1.99 14.46
C ALA A 66 -16.49 -2.70 15.82
N SER A 67 -16.01 -3.94 15.85
CA SER A 67 -15.93 -4.75 17.08
C SER A 67 -14.70 -5.64 17.17
N VAL A 68 -14.44 -6.18 18.36
CA VAL A 68 -13.33 -7.12 18.61
C VAL A 68 -13.54 -8.42 17.83
N GLU A 69 -14.80 -8.85 17.66
CA GLU A 69 -15.16 -10.03 16.88
C GLU A 69 -14.86 -9.82 15.39
N GLU A 70 -15.21 -8.65 14.84
CA GLU A 70 -14.86 -8.30 13.46
C GLU A 70 -13.35 -8.21 13.25
N ALA A 71 -12.60 -7.70 14.23
CA ALA A 71 -11.13 -7.69 14.20
C ALA A 71 -10.54 -9.11 14.16
N ALA A 72 -11.09 -10.04 14.95
CA ALA A 72 -10.67 -11.43 14.96
C ALA A 72 -10.96 -12.12 13.62
N LEU A 73 -12.14 -11.89 13.03
CA LEU A 73 -12.51 -12.40 11.71
C LEU A 73 -11.62 -11.85 10.60
N ALA A 74 -11.26 -10.56 10.66
CA ALA A 74 -10.31 -9.96 9.73
C ALA A 74 -8.92 -10.60 9.85
N ALA A 75 -8.47 -10.86 11.08
CA ALA A 75 -7.20 -11.56 11.31
C ALA A 75 -7.22 -12.99 10.75
N ASP A 76 -8.31 -13.74 10.95
CA ASP A 76 -8.48 -15.09 10.37
C ASP A 76 -8.43 -15.05 8.84
N ALA A 77 -9.11 -14.07 8.22
CA ALA A 77 -9.07 -13.89 6.78
C ALA A 77 -7.65 -13.61 6.27
N TYR A 78 -6.85 -12.79 6.97
CA TYR A 78 -5.44 -12.58 6.62
C TYR A 78 -4.59 -13.84 6.79
N ILE A 79 -4.86 -14.67 7.80
CA ILE A 79 -4.17 -15.96 7.98
C ILE A 79 -4.48 -16.89 6.81
N GLU A 80 -5.72 -16.93 6.31
CA GLU A 80 -6.06 -17.68 5.10
C GLU A 80 -5.26 -17.21 3.87
N VAL A 81 -5.01 -15.90 3.75
CA VAL A 81 -4.13 -15.36 2.69
C VAL A 81 -2.71 -15.87 2.84
N ILE A 82 -2.16 -15.82 4.06
CA ILE A 82 -0.80 -16.28 4.36
C ILE A 82 -0.67 -17.78 4.02
N GLU A 83 -1.64 -18.60 4.39
CA GLU A 83 -1.67 -20.02 4.06
C GLU A 83 -1.81 -20.28 2.55
N ALA A 84 -2.57 -19.46 1.83
CA ALA A 84 -2.68 -19.55 0.38
C ALA A 84 -1.35 -19.18 -0.31
N ILE A 85 -0.67 -18.13 0.16
CA ILE A 85 0.67 -17.74 -0.32
C ILE A 85 1.67 -18.86 -0.04
N ALA A 86 1.64 -19.45 1.15
CA ALA A 86 2.54 -20.53 1.55
C ALA A 86 2.44 -21.78 0.65
N LYS A 87 1.27 -22.01 0.04
CA LYS A 87 1.03 -23.11 -0.91
C LYS A 87 1.42 -22.77 -2.35
N SER A 88 1.69 -21.50 -2.65
CA SER A 88 2.09 -21.05 -3.98
C SER A 88 3.56 -21.36 -4.27
N HIS A 89 3.88 -21.65 -5.52
CA HIS A 89 5.26 -21.80 -5.99
C HIS A 89 6.05 -20.47 -6.02
N HIS A 90 5.38 -19.34 -5.78
CA HIS A 90 5.99 -17.99 -5.72
C HIS A 90 5.94 -17.38 -4.30
N CYS A 91 5.91 -18.21 -3.26
CA CYS A 91 5.73 -17.76 -1.87
C CYS A 91 6.76 -16.68 -1.44
N GLU A 92 7.98 -16.71 -1.99
CA GLU A 92 9.06 -15.77 -1.73
C GLU A 92 8.85 -14.39 -2.37
N LYS A 93 8.00 -14.30 -3.41
CA LYS A 93 7.72 -13.06 -4.14
C LYS A 93 6.50 -12.32 -3.62
N ILE A 94 5.59 -13.03 -2.95
CA ILE A 94 4.30 -12.52 -2.53
C ILE A 94 4.33 -12.17 -1.03
N ASN A 95 3.93 -10.96 -0.70
CA ASN A 95 3.75 -10.51 0.68
C ASN A 95 2.35 -9.92 0.87
N ILE A 96 1.99 -9.53 2.10
CA ILE A 96 0.70 -8.89 2.37
C ILE A 96 0.88 -7.48 2.93
N SER A 97 -0.08 -6.61 2.65
CA SER A 97 -0.26 -5.32 3.33
C SER A 97 -1.55 -5.37 4.17
N ILE A 98 -1.48 -4.90 5.40
CA ILE A 98 -2.58 -4.89 6.37
C ILE A 98 -2.79 -3.48 6.92
N LYS A 99 -3.99 -3.18 7.42
CA LYS A 99 -4.27 -1.96 8.18
C LYS A 99 -4.52 -2.35 9.63
N LEU A 100 -3.91 -1.64 10.58
CA LEU A 100 -4.05 -2.00 12.00
C LEU A 100 -5.47 -1.75 12.52
N THR A 101 -6.19 -0.78 11.94
CA THR A 101 -7.62 -0.61 12.24
C THR A 101 -8.48 -1.79 11.80
N ALA A 102 -8.04 -2.58 10.81
CA ALA A 102 -8.70 -3.85 10.47
C ALA A 102 -8.42 -4.95 11.50
N LEU A 103 -7.30 -4.86 12.22
CA LEU A 103 -6.91 -5.82 13.26
C LEU A 103 -7.40 -5.44 14.66
N GLY A 104 -8.16 -4.35 14.78
CA GLY A 104 -8.79 -3.94 16.04
C GLY A 104 -8.14 -2.74 16.72
N LEU A 105 -7.38 -1.90 16.00
CA LEU A 105 -6.71 -0.75 16.62
C LEU A 105 -7.72 0.20 17.29
N ASP A 106 -8.90 0.41 16.71
CA ASP A 106 -9.94 1.25 17.34
C ASP A 106 -10.58 0.59 18.58
N GLN A 107 -10.41 -0.72 18.74
CA GLN A 107 -10.92 -1.50 19.87
C GLN A 107 -9.88 -1.63 21.00
N GLY A 108 -8.60 -1.39 20.72
CA GLY A 108 -7.54 -1.34 21.70
C GLY A 108 -6.20 -1.79 21.13
N ASP A 109 -5.11 -1.17 21.60
CA ASP A 109 -3.75 -1.52 21.15
C ASP A 109 -3.44 -3.00 21.41
N GLU A 110 -3.85 -3.53 22.56
CA GLU A 110 -3.62 -4.96 22.91
C GLU A 110 -4.37 -5.92 21.98
N ILE A 111 -5.57 -5.54 21.52
CA ILE A 111 -6.36 -6.35 20.56
C ILE A 111 -5.66 -6.38 19.21
N ALA A 112 -5.27 -5.21 18.70
CA ALA A 112 -4.53 -5.10 17.44
C ALA A 112 -3.20 -5.83 17.50
N GLU A 113 -2.46 -5.73 18.62
CA GLU A 113 -1.20 -6.42 18.80
C GLU A 113 -1.38 -7.94 18.82
N ALA A 114 -2.36 -8.46 19.57
CA ALA A 114 -2.63 -9.88 19.64
C ALA A 114 -2.96 -10.45 18.26
N ASN A 115 -3.83 -9.79 17.49
CA ASN A 115 -4.14 -10.18 16.13
C ASN A 115 -2.93 -10.06 15.19
N TYR A 116 -2.15 -8.99 15.30
CA TYR A 116 -0.98 -8.81 14.45
C TYR A 116 0.09 -9.88 14.71
N ARG A 117 0.30 -10.26 15.97
CA ARG A 117 1.20 -11.37 16.34
C ARG A 117 0.71 -12.71 15.82
N ARG A 118 -0.60 -12.99 15.83
CA ARG A 118 -1.17 -14.20 15.22
C ARG A 118 -0.82 -14.31 13.74
N LEU A 119 -0.95 -13.21 13.00
CA LEU A 119 -0.55 -13.12 11.59
C LEU A 119 0.96 -13.37 11.41
N LEU A 120 1.80 -12.72 12.24
CA LEU A 120 3.26 -12.87 12.15
C LEU A 120 3.71 -14.31 12.47
N GLU A 121 3.09 -14.97 13.44
CA GLU A 121 3.38 -16.38 13.74
C GLU A 121 2.97 -17.30 12.58
N ALA A 122 1.83 -17.05 11.93
CA ALA A 122 1.43 -17.81 10.74
C ALA A 122 2.39 -17.59 9.56
N ALA A 123 2.92 -16.37 9.41
CA ALA A 123 3.80 -16.01 8.30
C ALA A 123 5.26 -16.47 8.47
N LYS A 124 5.72 -16.61 9.72
CA LYS A 124 7.11 -16.89 10.09
C LYS A 124 7.68 -18.17 9.47
N PRO A 125 7.00 -19.34 9.47
CA PRO A 125 7.53 -20.57 8.87
C PRO A 125 7.83 -20.44 7.37
N HIS A 126 7.17 -19.50 6.70
CA HIS A 126 7.24 -19.30 5.26
C HIS A 126 7.99 -18.01 4.88
N SER A 127 8.52 -17.27 5.86
CA SER A 127 9.18 -15.98 5.65
C SER A 127 8.34 -14.95 4.88
N ILE A 128 7.00 -15.02 5.02
CA ILE A 128 6.08 -14.11 4.33
C ILE A 128 6.10 -12.76 5.04
N PHE A 129 6.51 -11.71 4.33
CA PHE A 129 6.58 -10.38 4.92
C PHE A 129 5.18 -9.77 5.11
N ILE A 130 4.98 -9.04 6.21
CA ILE A 130 3.73 -8.30 6.48
C ILE A 130 4.02 -6.80 6.62
N ARG A 131 3.46 -6.00 5.71
CA ARG A 131 3.52 -4.53 5.78
C ARG A 131 2.31 -4.03 6.59
N ALA A 132 2.55 -3.31 7.68
CA ALA A 132 1.52 -2.47 8.29
C ALA A 132 1.41 -1.15 7.50
N ASP A 133 0.33 -0.99 6.76
CA ASP A 133 0.04 0.23 6.01
C ASP A 133 -0.23 1.41 6.95
N MET A 134 0.31 2.57 6.60
CA MET A 134 0.07 3.79 7.36
C MET A 134 -1.25 4.42 6.98
N GLU A 135 -2.12 4.53 7.96
CA GLU A 135 -3.46 5.12 7.84
C GLU A 135 -3.40 6.65 8.03
N GLY A 136 -4.52 7.30 8.38
CA GLY A 136 -4.53 8.74 8.66
C GLY A 136 -3.69 9.12 9.87
N SER A 137 -3.35 10.41 10.00
CA SER A 137 -2.48 10.94 11.06
C SER A 137 -2.89 10.59 12.51
N PRO A 138 -4.18 10.40 12.86
CA PRO A 138 -4.55 9.94 14.21
C PRO A 138 -4.00 8.55 14.58
N TYR A 139 -3.62 7.73 13.59
CA TYR A 139 -3.11 6.37 13.79
C TYR A 139 -1.59 6.28 13.70
N THR A 140 -0.89 7.34 13.30
CA THR A 140 0.54 7.26 12.96
C THR A 140 1.41 6.84 14.13
N GLU A 141 1.30 7.49 15.29
CA GLU A 141 2.13 7.11 16.46
C GLU A 141 1.85 5.67 16.88
N ARG A 142 0.57 5.31 17.04
CA ARG A 142 0.14 3.97 17.46
C ARG A 142 0.65 2.90 16.49
N THR A 143 0.68 3.18 15.18
CA THR A 143 1.20 2.26 14.16
C THR A 143 2.72 2.12 14.26
N VAL A 144 3.45 3.23 14.45
CA VAL A 144 4.91 3.23 14.63
C VAL A 144 5.30 2.43 15.87
N GLU A 145 4.69 2.73 17.02
CA GLU A 145 4.96 2.04 18.29
C GLU A 145 4.61 0.55 18.22
N MET A 146 3.46 0.21 17.61
CA MET A 146 3.05 -1.18 17.40
C MET A 146 4.10 -1.96 16.61
N VAL A 147 4.54 -1.40 15.47
CA VAL A 147 5.49 -2.05 14.57
C VAL A 147 6.86 -2.20 15.24
N GLU A 148 7.34 -1.18 15.95
CA GLU A 148 8.57 -1.29 16.75
C GLU A 148 8.48 -2.40 17.80
N LYS A 149 7.34 -2.47 18.51
CA LYS A 149 7.13 -3.47 19.55
C LYS A 149 7.18 -4.88 18.98
N VAL A 150 6.43 -5.16 17.91
CA VAL A 150 6.41 -6.51 17.32
C VAL A 150 7.67 -6.83 16.52
N HIS A 151 8.36 -5.83 15.94
CA HIS A 151 9.59 -6.06 15.19
C HIS A 151 10.71 -6.65 16.06
N ARG A 152 10.74 -6.34 17.37
CA ARG A 152 11.70 -6.94 18.31
C ARG A 152 11.59 -8.46 18.38
N ASP A 153 10.37 -8.99 18.27
CA ASP A 153 10.09 -10.43 18.36
C ASP A 153 10.08 -11.10 16.97
N PHE A 154 9.84 -10.32 15.91
CA PHE A 154 9.75 -10.78 14.52
C PHE A 154 10.67 -9.97 13.57
N PRO A 155 11.99 -9.93 13.82
CA PRO A 155 12.91 -9.09 13.06
C PRO A 155 12.91 -9.49 11.57
N GLY A 156 12.71 -8.50 10.71
CA GLY A 156 12.70 -8.68 9.25
C GLY A 156 11.40 -9.20 8.64
N LEU A 157 10.45 -9.68 9.45
CA LEU A 157 9.14 -10.18 8.99
C LEU A 157 8.09 -9.07 8.87
N THR A 158 8.31 -7.94 9.54
CA THR A 158 7.39 -6.79 9.58
C THR A 158 8.10 -5.48 9.23
N GLY A 159 7.30 -4.52 8.73
CA GLY A 159 7.68 -3.11 8.64
C GLY A 159 6.47 -2.24 8.35
N THR A 160 6.68 -0.93 8.24
CA THR A 160 5.60 0.06 8.09
C THR A 160 5.79 1.01 6.91
N VAL A 161 4.91 1.99 6.78
CA VAL A 161 4.90 2.99 5.72
C VAL A 161 5.11 4.37 6.36
N LEU A 162 5.87 5.26 5.71
CA LEU A 162 5.96 6.67 6.10
C LEU A 162 5.46 7.57 4.98
N GLN A 163 4.78 8.65 5.36
CA GLN A 163 4.02 9.53 4.47
C GLN A 163 4.67 10.92 4.42
N THR A 164 5.26 11.28 3.29
CA THR A 164 6.14 12.48 3.19
C THR A 164 5.43 13.81 3.36
N TYR A 165 4.10 13.83 3.24
CA TYR A 165 3.31 15.02 3.53
C TYR A 165 3.22 15.39 5.02
N LEU A 166 3.63 14.54 5.97
CA LEU A 166 3.52 14.81 7.41
C LEU A 166 4.81 15.46 7.95
N TYR A 167 4.67 16.47 8.78
CA TYR A 167 5.83 17.15 9.39
C TYR A 167 6.71 16.19 10.21
N ARG A 168 6.10 15.23 10.92
CA ARG A 168 6.78 14.25 11.78
C ARG A 168 7.63 13.22 11.04
N THR A 169 7.42 13.05 9.73
CA THR A 169 8.00 11.92 8.97
C THR A 169 9.53 11.96 8.90
N ARG A 170 10.15 13.14 9.02
CA ARG A 170 11.62 13.25 9.10
C ARG A 170 12.18 12.52 10.32
N ASP A 171 11.55 12.68 11.48
CA ASP A 171 12.00 12.10 12.73
C ASP A 171 11.67 10.60 12.79
N ASP A 172 10.48 10.21 12.32
CA ASP A 172 10.08 8.81 12.22
C ASP A 172 11.00 8.01 11.28
N LEU A 173 11.48 8.63 10.19
CA LEU A 173 12.45 8.01 9.30
C LEU A 173 13.74 7.66 10.04
N ASP A 174 14.30 8.59 10.80
CA ASP A 174 15.55 8.36 11.54
C ASP A 174 15.35 7.31 12.65
N ARG A 175 14.23 7.38 13.37
CA ARG A 175 13.81 6.43 14.42
C ARG A 175 13.72 5.00 13.89
N LEU A 176 13.01 4.80 12.78
CA LEU A 176 12.72 3.45 12.26
C LEU A 176 13.89 2.84 11.48
N VAL A 177 14.63 3.66 10.73
CA VAL A 177 15.85 3.19 10.06
C VAL A 177 16.90 2.78 11.10
N GLY A 178 17.03 3.51 12.21
CA GLY A 178 17.93 3.16 13.31
C GLY A 178 17.64 1.77 13.94
N GLN A 179 16.43 1.25 13.77
CA GLN A 179 16.00 -0.06 14.26
C GLN A 179 15.99 -1.14 13.17
N ASN A 180 16.46 -0.84 11.96
CA ASN A 180 16.40 -1.74 10.80
C ASN A 180 14.99 -2.19 10.40
N ILE A 181 13.97 -1.39 10.74
CA ILE A 181 12.60 -1.64 10.31
C ILE A 181 12.50 -1.31 8.82
N ARG A 182 11.99 -2.25 8.02
CA ARG A 182 11.80 -2.04 6.58
C ARG A 182 10.74 -0.96 6.38
N LEU A 183 10.94 -0.03 5.44
CA LEU A 183 10.03 1.08 5.19
C LEU A 183 9.51 1.08 3.75
N ARG A 184 8.22 1.40 3.59
CA ARG A 184 7.61 1.83 2.33
C ARG A 184 7.47 3.35 2.37
N TRP A 185 7.90 4.02 1.32
CA TRP A 185 7.95 5.47 1.22
C TRP A 185 6.85 5.97 0.28
N VAL A 186 5.90 6.78 0.76
CA VAL A 186 4.76 7.29 -0.02
C VAL A 186 4.56 8.79 0.22
N LYS A 187 3.88 9.48 -0.70
CA LYS A 187 3.49 10.89 -0.48
C LYS A 187 2.48 11.05 0.67
N GLY A 188 1.49 10.15 0.73
CA GLY A 188 0.34 10.25 1.64
C GLY A 188 -0.97 10.23 0.86
N ALA A 189 -2.00 9.56 1.40
CA ALA A 189 -3.26 9.30 0.70
C ALA A 189 -4.49 9.93 1.37
N TYR A 190 -4.37 10.35 2.62
CA TYR A 190 -5.48 10.88 3.41
C TYR A 190 -5.66 12.39 3.19
N LEU A 191 -6.74 12.93 3.72
CA LEU A 191 -7.01 14.37 3.74
C LEU A 191 -6.68 14.86 5.15
N GLU A 192 -5.50 15.45 5.28
CA GLU A 192 -4.94 15.88 6.58
C GLU A 192 -5.02 17.39 6.74
N PRO A 193 -5.27 17.90 7.97
CA PRO A 193 -5.24 19.33 8.23
C PRO A 193 -3.83 19.91 8.11
N GLU A 194 -3.75 21.21 7.85
CA GLU A 194 -2.47 21.94 7.72
C GLU A 194 -1.62 21.91 8.99
N THR A 195 -2.24 21.65 10.14
CA THR A 195 -1.57 21.53 11.45
C THR A 195 -0.66 20.31 11.55
N VAL A 196 -0.85 19.29 10.69
CA VAL A 196 -0.04 18.06 10.72
C VAL A 196 0.63 17.74 9.38
N ALA A 197 0.16 18.35 8.28
CA ALA A 197 0.61 18.02 6.94
C ALA A 197 0.83 19.24 6.04
N PHE A 198 1.88 19.15 5.21
CA PHE A 198 2.12 20.08 4.10
C PHE A 198 0.94 20.05 3.12
N GLN A 199 0.37 21.22 2.85
CA GLN A 199 -0.70 21.39 1.86
C GLN A 199 -0.15 21.68 0.46
N ASP A 200 1.08 22.18 0.38
CA ASP A 200 1.77 22.45 -0.88
C ASP A 200 2.37 21.17 -1.46
N LYS A 201 1.90 20.79 -2.65
CA LYS A 201 2.40 19.64 -3.39
C LYS A 201 3.90 19.75 -3.70
N ALA A 202 4.39 20.93 -4.06
CA ALA A 202 5.81 21.12 -4.37
C ALA A 202 6.68 20.78 -3.16
N LYS A 203 6.23 21.17 -1.96
CA LYS A 203 6.91 20.84 -0.72
C LYS A 203 6.87 19.33 -0.41
N VAL A 204 5.73 18.69 -0.62
CA VAL A 204 5.61 17.22 -0.47
C VAL A 204 6.55 16.48 -1.43
N ASP A 205 6.67 16.95 -2.67
CA ASP A 205 7.54 16.35 -3.69
C ASP A 205 9.03 16.59 -3.38
N GLU A 206 9.39 17.77 -2.87
CA GLU A 206 10.73 18.09 -2.36
C GLU A 206 11.13 17.15 -1.21
N ASP A 207 10.28 17.05 -0.18
CA ASP A 207 10.54 16.21 0.99
C ASP A 207 10.56 14.72 0.59
N TYR A 208 9.73 14.30 -0.38
CA TYR A 208 9.78 12.95 -0.93
C TYR A 208 11.16 12.62 -1.51
N LEU A 209 11.74 13.54 -2.28
CA LEU A 209 13.04 13.36 -2.90
C LEU A 209 14.18 13.45 -1.88
N GLU A 210 14.19 14.47 -1.02
CA GLU A 210 15.26 14.68 -0.04
C GLU A 210 15.36 13.50 0.93
N LEU A 211 14.25 13.13 1.55
CA LEU A 211 14.19 12.03 2.51
C LEU A 211 14.27 10.67 1.82
N GLY A 212 13.77 10.54 0.58
CA GLY A 212 13.93 9.32 -0.23
C GLY A 212 15.40 9.01 -0.53
N LYS A 213 16.22 10.02 -0.83
CA LYS A 213 17.68 9.87 -0.99
C LYS A 213 18.34 9.39 0.31
N ARG A 214 17.96 9.96 1.46
CA ARG A 214 18.43 9.51 2.78
C ARG A 214 18.05 8.05 3.05
N LEU A 215 16.81 7.69 2.73
CA LEU A 215 16.28 6.35 2.89
C LEU A 215 17.07 5.33 2.04
N LEU A 216 17.37 5.65 0.77
CA LEU A 216 18.17 4.79 -0.12
C LEU A 216 19.57 4.50 0.43
N VAL A 217 20.20 5.49 1.09
CA VAL A 217 21.55 5.35 1.66
C VAL A 217 21.54 4.56 2.97
N ARG A 218 20.53 4.76 3.82
CA ARG A 218 20.57 4.30 5.22
C ARG A 218 19.73 3.07 5.50
N ALA A 219 18.65 2.82 4.74
CA ALA A 219 17.78 1.69 5.00
C ALA A 219 18.32 0.42 4.34
N ARG A 220 18.17 -0.72 5.05
CA ARG A 220 18.62 -2.02 4.55
C ARG A 220 17.92 -2.46 3.26
N TYR A 221 16.63 -2.20 3.15
CA TYR A 221 15.82 -2.52 1.97
C TYR A 221 14.58 -1.63 1.90
N PRO A 222 14.69 -0.42 1.33
CA PRO A 222 13.56 0.49 1.21
C PRO A 222 12.67 0.13 0.01
N ALA A 223 11.37 0.39 0.17
CA ALA A 223 10.40 0.31 -0.92
C ALA A 223 9.92 1.71 -1.30
N ILE A 224 10.27 2.17 -2.50
CA ILE A 224 9.89 3.49 -3.00
C ILE A 224 8.57 3.38 -3.76
N ALA A 225 7.47 3.85 -3.17
CA ALA A 225 6.13 3.69 -3.70
C ALA A 225 5.61 4.98 -4.37
N SER A 226 5.75 5.05 -5.70
CA SER A 226 5.32 6.19 -6.50
C SER A 226 5.02 5.79 -7.95
N HIS A 227 4.15 6.56 -8.61
CA HIS A 227 3.88 6.49 -10.06
C HIS A 227 4.33 7.76 -10.80
N ASP A 228 5.07 8.60 -10.10
CA ASP A 228 5.58 9.88 -10.57
C ASP A 228 6.95 9.67 -11.23
N GLU A 229 6.97 9.78 -12.55
CA GLU A 229 8.14 9.48 -13.37
C GLU A 229 9.30 10.43 -13.08
N ALA A 230 9.01 11.71 -12.80
CA ALA A 230 10.05 12.68 -12.45
C ALA A 230 10.73 12.34 -11.12
N ILE A 231 9.97 11.82 -10.15
CA ILE A 231 10.52 11.36 -8.87
C ILE A 231 11.35 10.09 -9.07
N ILE A 232 10.84 9.14 -9.85
CA ILE A 232 11.52 7.87 -10.11
C ILE A 232 12.85 8.12 -10.81
N THR A 233 12.87 8.95 -11.88
CA THR A 233 14.10 9.31 -12.59
C THR A 233 15.14 9.91 -11.66
N GLN A 234 14.77 10.91 -10.85
CA GLN A 234 15.73 11.57 -9.95
C GLN A 234 16.27 10.64 -8.86
N LEU A 235 15.45 9.72 -8.34
CA LEU A 235 15.91 8.76 -7.34
C LEU A 235 16.73 7.62 -7.96
N LYS A 236 16.47 7.22 -9.21
CA LYS A 236 17.34 6.31 -9.98
C LYS A 236 18.71 6.93 -10.21
N GLU A 237 18.75 8.16 -10.75
CA GLU A 237 20.00 8.90 -11.00
C GLU A 237 20.81 9.05 -9.71
N PHE A 238 20.14 9.36 -8.59
CA PHE A 238 20.80 9.41 -7.29
C PHE A 238 21.36 8.05 -6.86
N ALA A 239 20.59 6.97 -6.97
CA ALA A 239 21.03 5.63 -6.61
C ALA A 239 22.25 5.20 -7.44
N GLU A 240 22.22 5.47 -8.74
CA GLU A 240 23.33 5.22 -9.67
C GLU A 240 24.57 6.06 -9.31
N SER A 241 24.40 7.34 -8.99
CA SER A 241 25.51 8.22 -8.55
C SER A 241 26.16 7.80 -7.23
N ARG A 242 25.52 6.90 -6.48
CA ARG A 242 25.97 6.37 -5.19
C ARG A 242 26.33 4.90 -5.25
N ASP A 243 26.37 4.31 -6.45
CA ASP A 243 26.62 2.88 -6.68
C ASP A 243 25.70 1.97 -5.85
N ILE A 244 24.46 2.40 -5.59
CA ILE A 244 23.48 1.61 -4.81
C ILE A 244 22.96 0.49 -5.72
N PRO A 245 23.20 -0.79 -5.39
CA PRO A 245 22.75 -1.89 -6.23
C PRO A 245 21.23 -1.96 -6.34
N LYS A 246 20.73 -2.20 -7.56
CA LYS A 246 19.30 -2.27 -7.88
C LYS A 246 18.51 -3.30 -7.06
N HIS A 247 19.19 -4.35 -6.58
CA HIS A 247 18.57 -5.41 -5.77
C HIS A 247 18.45 -5.06 -4.28
N LEU A 248 19.00 -3.93 -3.82
CA LEU A 248 18.90 -3.49 -2.42
C LEU A 248 17.67 -2.62 -2.13
N PHE A 249 16.86 -2.29 -3.13
CA PHE A 249 15.59 -1.59 -2.95
C PHE A 249 14.58 -2.03 -3.99
N GLU A 250 13.33 -1.62 -3.82
CA GLU A 250 12.29 -1.93 -4.80
C GLU A 250 11.42 -0.71 -5.10
N TRP A 251 10.93 -0.66 -6.34
CA TRP A 251 9.85 0.24 -6.73
C TRP A 251 8.52 -0.41 -6.43
N GLN A 252 7.57 0.38 -5.92
CA GLN A 252 6.23 -0.10 -5.63
C GLN A 252 5.18 0.70 -6.37
N MET A 253 4.29 -0.02 -7.05
CA MET A 253 3.21 0.58 -7.81
C MET A 253 1.92 -0.19 -7.61
N LEU A 254 0.81 0.53 -7.58
CA LEU A 254 -0.51 -0.08 -7.58
C LEU A 254 -0.81 -0.85 -8.87
N TYR A 255 -1.53 -1.95 -8.69
CA TYR A 255 -2.10 -2.74 -9.77
C TYR A 255 -2.94 -1.87 -10.71
N GLY A 256 -2.73 -2.05 -12.02
CA GLY A 256 -3.47 -1.31 -13.05
C GLY A 256 -2.95 0.10 -13.38
N ILE A 257 -2.00 0.64 -12.62
CA ILE A 257 -1.50 2.02 -12.77
C ILE A 257 -0.07 2.02 -13.30
N ARG A 258 0.16 2.72 -14.43
CA ARG A 258 1.48 2.83 -15.08
C ARG A 258 2.15 1.48 -15.34
N ARG A 259 1.40 0.51 -15.91
CA ARG A 259 1.93 -0.83 -16.28
C ARG A 259 3.14 -0.73 -17.22
N ASP A 260 3.16 0.29 -18.07
CA ASP A 260 4.31 0.68 -18.89
C ASP A 260 5.56 0.92 -18.05
N LEU A 261 5.45 1.72 -16.99
CA LEU A 261 6.57 2.05 -16.11
C LEU A 261 6.98 0.87 -15.23
N GLN A 262 6.02 0.05 -14.80
CA GLN A 262 6.29 -1.20 -14.09
C GLN A 262 7.16 -2.13 -14.94
N GLY A 263 6.79 -2.34 -16.21
CA GLY A 263 7.56 -3.15 -17.16
C GLY A 263 8.96 -2.58 -17.40
N LEU A 264 9.05 -1.27 -17.67
CA LEU A 264 10.32 -0.58 -17.94
C LEU A 264 11.32 -0.71 -16.77
N LEU A 265 10.88 -0.47 -15.53
CA LEU A 265 11.76 -0.59 -14.36
C LEU A 265 12.24 -2.03 -14.15
N LYS A 266 11.38 -3.01 -14.41
CA LYS A 266 11.74 -4.43 -14.34
C LYS A 266 12.76 -4.80 -15.42
N GLU A 267 12.56 -4.36 -16.66
CA GLU A 267 13.50 -4.59 -17.77
C GLU A 267 14.88 -3.96 -17.51
N GLU A 268 14.91 -2.83 -16.79
CA GLU A 268 16.15 -2.23 -16.30
C GLU A 268 16.83 -3.00 -15.15
N GLY A 269 16.22 -4.09 -14.67
CA GLY A 269 16.75 -4.96 -13.62
C GLY A 269 16.46 -4.51 -12.20
N TYR A 270 15.49 -3.61 -11.99
CA TYR A 270 15.03 -3.26 -10.64
C TYR A 270 14.01 -4.28 -10.11
N ASN A 271 13.99 -4.45 -8.79
CA ASN A 271 12.85 -5.08 -8.13
C ASN A 271 11.62 -4.17 -8.26
N VAL A 272 10.52 -4.71 -8.76
CA VAL A 272 9.25 -4.00 -8.88
C VAL A 272 8.16 -4.81 -8.19
N ARG A 273 7.56 -4.23 -7.14
CA ARG A 273 6.44 -4.84 -6.41
C ARG A 273 5.12 -4.18 -6.78
N VAL A 274 4.16 -4.99 -7.21
CA VAL A 274 2.80 -4.56 -7.54
C VAL A 274 1.90 -4.73 -6.31
N TYR A 275 1.24 -3.66 -5.90
CA TYR A 275 0.24 -3.68 -4.81
C TYR A 275 -1.13 -4.03 -5.39
N VAL A 276 -1.66 -5.19 -5.01
CA VAL A 276 -2.81 -5.86 -5.62
C VAL A 276 -3.95 -5.92 -4.61
N PRO A 277 -4.90 -4.97 -4.68
CA PRO A 277 -6.06 -4.96 -3.80
C PRO A 277 -7.12 -5.96 -4.29
N TYR A 278 -7.83 -6.57 -3.35
CA TYR A 278 -8.96 -7.48 -3.63
C TYR A 278 -9.96 -7.48 -2.46
N GLY A 279 -11.17 -8.01 -2.70
CA GLY A 279 -12.22 -8.11 -1.69
C GLY A 279 -13.41 -7.19 -1.91
N ASP A 280 -14.46 -7.39 -1.13
CA ASP A 280 -15.77 -6.76 -1.33
C ASP A 280 -15.82 -5.27 -0.96
N ALA A 281 -14.91 -4.81 -0.10
CA ALA A 281 -14.83 -3.41 0.34
C ALA A 281 -14.08 -2.50 -0.66
N TRP A 282 -14.20 -2.78 -1.95
CA TRP A 282 -13.40 -2.11 -2.98
C TRP A 282 -13.79 -0.66 -3.28
N TYR A 283 -15.01 -0.26 -2.96
CA TYR A 283 -15.56 1.03 -3.40
C TYR A 283 -14.83 2.26 -2.82
N PRO A 284 -14.54 2.34 -1.50
CA PRO A 284 -13.74 3.43 -0.95
C PRO A 284 -12.35 3.52 -1.59
N TYR A 285 -11.67 2.39 -1.75
CA TYR A 285 -10.37 2.30 -2.41
C TYR A 285 -10.42 2.81 -3.85
N PHE A 286 -11.37 2.31 -4.64
CA PHE A 286 -11.57 2.71 -6.03
C PHE A 286 -11.84 4.22 -6.14
N SER A 287 -12.68 4.76 -5.27
CA SER A 287 -13.02 6.19 -5.24
C SER A 287 -11.78 7.06 -5.00
N ARG A 288 -10.87 6.64 -4.11
CA ARG A 288 -9.58 7.32 -3.91
C ARG A 288 -8.73 7.30 -5.19
N ARG A 289 -8.66 6.16 -5.91
CA ARG A 289 -7.92 6.05 -7.19
C ARG A 289 -8.49 6.94 -8.30
N LEU A 290 -9.80 7.18 -8.29
CA LEU A 290 -10.44 8.12 -9.23
C LEU A 290 -10.11 9.57 -8.90
N ALA A 291 -10.12 9.92 -7.62
CA ALA A 291 -9.86 11.29 -7.17
C ALA A 291 -8.40 11.74 -7.44
N GLU A 292 -7.46 10.80 -7.53
CA GLU A 292 -6.03 11.08 -7.73
C GLU A 292 -5.63 11.50 -9.15
N ARG A 293 -6.36 11.07 -10.19
CA ARG A 293 -6.09 11.49 -11.57
C ARG A 293 -7.39 11.80 -12.32
N PRO A 294 -7.62 13.06 -12.74
CA PRO A 294 -8.75 13.43 -13.59
C PRO A 294 -8.85 12.61 -14.88
N ALA A 295 -7.72 12.16 -15.42
CA ALA A 295 -7.66 11.27 -16.57
C ALA A 295 -8.31 9.89 -16.31
N ASN A 296 -8.25 9.35 -15.08
CA ASN A 296 -8.93 8.11 -14.71
C ASN A 296 -10.45 8.30 -14.76
N VAL A 297 -10.93 9.46 -14.32
CA VAL A 297 -12.36 9.84 -14.40
C VAL A 297 -12.79 10.05 -15.84
N LEU A 298 -11.99 10.76 -16.63
CA LEU A 298 -12.27 11.01 -18.06
C LEU A 298 -12.27 9.71 -18.88
N PHE A 299 -11.42 8.75 -18.53
CA PHE A 299 -11.41 7.42 -19.12
C PHE A 299 -12.72 6.66 -18.82
N ILE A 300 -13.21 6.72 -17.57
CA ILE A 300 -14.50 6.13 -17.18
C ILE A 300 -15.65 6.80 -17.93
N LEU A 301 -15.67 8.14 -17.95
CA LEU A 301 -16.67 8.89 -18.71
C LEU A 301 -16.65 8.46 -20.19
N ARG A 302 -15.46 8.36 -20.80
CA ARG A 302 -15.34 7.87 -22.19
C ARG A 302 -15.83 6.43 -22.38
N SER A 303 -15.62 5.53 -21.41
CA SER A 303 -16.18 4.17 -21.46
C SER A 303 -17.70 4.12 -21.27
N LEU A 304 -18.30 5.12 -20.62
CA LEU A 304 -19.75 5.25 -20.48
C LEU A 304 -20.41 5.83 -21.75
N PHE A 305 -19.66 6.58 -22.57
CA PHE A 305 -20.14 7.19 -23.82
C PHE A 305 -19.81 6.39 -25.09
N LYS A 306 -18.97 5.34 -25.01
CA LYS A 306 -18.84 4.36 -26.08
C LYS A 306 -20.01 3.36 -25.98
N LYS A 307 -21.05 3.59 -26.80
CA LYS A 307 -22.02 2.56 -27.18
C LYS A 307 -21.35 1.45 -27.97
#